data_AF-A0AAD9W315-F1
#
_entry.id   AF-A0AAD9W315-F1
#
_cell.length_a   1.000
_cell.length_b   1.000
_cell.length_c   1.000
_cell.angle_alpha   90.00
_cell.angle_beta   90.00
_cell.angle_gamma   90.00
#
_symmetry.space_group_name_H-M   'P 1'
#
loop_
_entity.id
_entity.type
_entity.pdbx_description
1 polymer ?
#
loop_
_entity_poly.entity_id
_entity_poly.type
_entity_poly.pdbx_seq_one_letter_code
_entity_poly.pdbx_strand_id
1 'polypeptide(L)'
;MAAREDSDNLAWDRSDELWEEAGRQVRLSFQCRKIESFAARISGKPATLVTPLIIGGFNVLYPIRLEGSSAPVLVRLPCPNQAVFPEEKTAAEAATATYIAQHTQIPVAEVFHHGVDSDIGPFMIIQDLES
;
A
#
# COMPACT_ATOMS: atom_id res chain seq x y z
N MET A 1 30.55 -3.81 -23.96
CA MET A 1 29.59 -4.65 -23.23
C MET A 1 29.78 -4.49 -21.72
N ALA A 2 31.00 -4.61 -21.18
CA ALA A 2 31.31 -4.35 -19.76
C ALA A 2 30.76 -3.02 -19.19
N ALA A 3 30.96 -1.88 -19.87
CA ALA A 3 30.46 -0.60 -19.37
C ALA A 3 28.92 -0.49 -19.24
N ARG A 4 28.15 -1.32 -19.98
CA ARG A 4 26.69 -1.39 -19.83
C ARG A 4 26.32 -2.26 -18.63
N GLU A 5 26.99 -3.41 -18.50
CA GLU A 5 26.85 -4.33 -17.37
C GLU A 5 27.19 -3.64 -16.03
N ASP A 6 28.26 -2.85 -15.97
CA ASP A 6 28.65 -2.08 -14.78
C ASP A 6 27.59 -1.03 -14.40
N SER A 7 26.99 -0.38 -15.40
CA SER A 7 25.91 0.60 -15.17
C SER A 7 24.62 -0.07 -14.70
N ASP A 8 24.29 -1.25 -15.22
CA ASP A 8 23.11 -2.01 -14.82
C ASP A 8 23.27 -2.52 -13.38
N ASN A 9 24.45 -3.06 -13.04
CA ASN A 9 24.78 -3.47 -11.67
C ASN A 9 24.64 -2.30 -10.68
N LEU A 10 25.18 -1.12 -11.01
CA LEU A 10 25.05 0.07 -10.17
C LEU A 10 23.58 0.50 -9.97
N ALA A 11 22.74 0.35 -11.01
CA ALA A 11 21.32 0.67 -10.90
C ALA A 11 20.58 -0.33 -9.99
N TRP A 12 20.96 -1.61 -10.03
CA TRP A 12 20.41 -2.65 -9.17
C TRP A 12 20.78 -2.41 -7.72
N ASP A 13 22.07 -2.17 -7.43
CA ASP A 13 22.55 -1.89 -6.07
C ASP A 13 21.80 -0.72 -5.43
N ARG A 14 21.61 0.37 -6.19
CA ARG A 14 20.83 1.55 -5.73
C ARG A 14 19.37 1.21 -5.49
N SER A 15 18.76 0.38 -6.32
CA SER A 15 17.38 -0.05 -6.15
C SER A 15 17.22 -0.86 -4.88
N ASP A 16 18.16 -1.76 -4.59
CA ASP A 16 18.17 -2.60 -3.39
C ASP A 16 18.34 -1.75 -2.13
N GLU A 17 19.26 -0.78 -2.15
CA GLU A 17 19.44 0.17 -1.04
C GLU A 17 18.15 0.95 -0.73
N LEU A 18 17.49 1.46 -1.77
CA LEU A 18 16.22 2.18 -1.64
C LEU A 18 15.09 1.26 -1.16
N TRP A 19 15.07 -0.01 -1.57
CA TRP A 19 14.06 -0.98 -1.14
C TRP A 19 14.22 -1.33 0.34
N GLU A 20 15.46 -1.54 0.77
CA GLU A 20 15.81 -1.79 2.18
C GLU A 20 15.48 -0.57 3.06
N GLU A 21 15.77 0.65 2.59
CA GLU A 21 15.38 1.88 3.28
C GLU A 21 13.86 2.02 3.38
N ALA A 22 13.14 1.83 2.28
CA ALA A 22 11.68 1.87 2.26
C ALA A 22 11.09 0.82 3.23
N GLY A 23 11.62 -0.40 3.21
CA GLY A 23 11.22 -1.49 4.11
C GLY A 23 11.39 -1.14 5.59
N ARG A 24 12.49 -0.46 5.96
CA ARG A 24 12.67 0.07 7.32
C ARG A 24 11.71 1.20 7.63
N GLN A 25 11.53 2.14 6.70
CA GLN A 25 10.68 3.33 6.88
C GLN A 25 9.21 2.94 7.13
N VAL A 26 8.67 2.01 6.35
CA VAL A 26 7.26 1.59 6.47
C VAL A 26 6.97 0.85 7.79
N ARG A 27 8.01 0.28 8.42
CA ARG A 27 7.94 -0.43 9.71
C ARG A 27 8.15 0.49 10.91
N LEU A 28 8.52 1.75 10.72
CA LEU A 28 8.72 2.68 11.82
C LEU A 28 7.42 2.82 12.63
N SER A 29 7.51 2.72 13.96
CA SER A 29 6.34 2.80 14.83
C SER A 29 5.54 4.09 14.66
N PHE A 30 6.21 5.20 14.35
CA PHE A 30 5.56 6.46 14.01
C PHE A 30 4.68 6.34 12.75
N GLN A 31 5.17 5.68 11.70
CA GLN A 31 4.39 5.46 10.48
C GLN A 31 3.20 4.53 10.74
N CYS A 32 3.42 3.40 11.43
CA CYS A 32 2.34 2.49 11.81
C CYS A 32 1.20 3.21 12.56
N ARG A 33 1.53 4.02 13.58
CA ARG A 33 0.54 4.80 14.34
C ARG A 33 -0.19 5.83 13.50
N LYS A 34 0.51 6.41 12.52
CA LYS A 34 -0.06 7.35 11.56
C LYS A 34 -1.11 6.66 10.68
N ILE A 35 -0.84 5.43 10.23
CA ILE A 35 -1.80 4.63 9.46
C ILE A 35 -3.00 4.20 10.32
N GLU A 36 -2.78 3.80 11.57
CA GLU A 36 -3.87 3.51 12.51
C GLU A 36 -4.77 4.73 12.72
N SER A 37 -4.16 5.90 12.96
CA SER A 37 -4.89 7.17 13.14
C SER A 37 -5.68 7.56 11.90
N PHE A 38 -5.08 7.39 10.72
CA PHE A 38 -5.75 7.59 9.44
C PHE A 38 -6.94 6.65 9.27
N ALA A 39 -6.75 5.35 9.50
CA ALA A 39 -7.80 4.35 9.36
C ALA A 39 -8.94 4.56 10.37
N ALA A 40 -8.62 5.00 11.59
CA ALA A 40 -9.63 5.36 12.57
C ALA A 40 -10.44 6.60 12.14
N ARG A 41 -9.75 7.62 11.63
CA ARG A 41 -10.38 8.86 11.12
C ARG A 41 -11.35 8.59 9.98
N ILE A 42 -10.94 7.79 8.99
CA ILE A 42 -11.76 7.54 7.80
C ILE A 42 -12.92 6.58 8.08
N SER A 43 -12.74 5.61 8.97
CA SER A 43 -13.79 4.65 9.33
C SER A 43 -14.73 5.13 10.43
N GLY A 44 -14.34 6.16 11.20
CA GLY A 44 -15.06 6.62 12.38
C GLY A 44 -15.02 5.64 13.55
N LYS A 45 -14.12 4.66 13.54
CA LYS A 45 -14.02 3.58 14.54
C LYS A 45 -12.58 3.44 15.03
N PRO A 46 -12.32 2.96 16.26
CA PRO A 46 -10.98 2.57 16.66
C PRO A 46 -10.38 1.55 15.68
N ALA A 47 -9.12 1.78 15.33
CA ALA A 47 -8.39 1.00 14.34
C ALA A 47 -7.05 0.55 14.94
N THR A 48 -6.73 -0.73 14.79
CA THR A 48 -5.50 -1.33 15.29
C THR A 48 -4.77 -2.06 14.18
N LEU A 49 -3.46 -1.85 14.08
CA LEU A 49 -2.60 -2.55 13.14
C LEU A 49 -2.47 -4.02 13.53
N VAL A 50 -2.64 -4.89 12.54
CA VAL A 50 -2.39 -6.32 12.64
C VAL A 50 -1.08 -6.63 11.91
N THR A 51 -0.17 -7.30 12.59
CA THR A 51 1.12 -7.71 12.02
C THR A 51 1.06 -9.14 11.48
N PRO A 52 1.83 -9.49 10.44
CA PRO A 52 2.86 -8.68 9.79
C PRO A 52 2.32 -7.69 8.74
N LEU A 53 3.11 -6.65 8.46
CA LEU A 53 2.96 -5.82 7.26
C LEU A 53 3.25 -6.66 6.01
N ILE A 54 2.50 -6.44 4.94
CA ILE A 54 2.75 -7.08 3.65
C ILE A 54 3.46 -6.07 2.77
N ILE A 55 4.72 -6.34 2.43
CA ILE A 55 5.55 -5.47 1.61
C ILE A 55 5.90 -6.23 0.35
N GLY A 56 5.57 -5.69 -0.82
CA GLY A 56 5.81 -6.38 -2.08
C GLY A 56 5.72 -5.46 -3.29
N GLY A 57 6.63 -5.67 -4.25
CA GLY A 57 6.74 -4.82 -5.43
C GLY A 57 6.85 -3.34 -5.04
N PHE A 58 5.96 -2.51 -5.60
CA PHE A 58 5.92 -1.06 -5.38
C PHE A 58 4.93 -0.62 -4.29
N ASN A 59 4.40 -1.53 -3.46
CA ASN A 59 3.37 -1.21 -2.47
C ASN A 59 3.61 -1.87 -1.11
N VAL A 60 3.06 -1.25 -0.09
CA VAL A 60 2.93 -1.79 1.27
C VAL A 60 1.46 -1.86 1.64
N LEU A 61 1.06 -2.95 2.29
CA LEU A 61 -0.27 -3.10 2.88
C LEU A 61 -0.13 -3.18 4.40
N TYR A 62 -0.93 -2.35 5.06
CA TYR A 62 -1.11 -2.31 6.51
C TYR A 62 -2.45 -2.99 6.82
N PRO A 63 -2.46 -4.23 7.33
CA PRO A 63 -3.68 -4.85 7.79
C PRO A 63 -4.21 -4.13 9.02
N ILE A 64 -5.44 -3.64 8.96
CA ILE A 64 -6.07 -2.86 10.03
C ILE A 64 -7.34 -3.57 10.47
N ARG A 65 -7.42 -3.84 11.78
CA ARG A 65 -8.64 -4.30 12.42
C ARG A 65 -9.42 -3.10 12.94
N LEU A 66 -10.63 -2.91 12.40
CA LEU A 66 -11.59 -1.93 12.87
C LEU A 66 -12.45 -2.52 13.99
N GLU A 67 -12.76 -1.74 15.01
CA GLU A 67 -13.64 -2.17 16.10
C GLU A 67 -15.02 -2.60 15.55
N GLY A 68 -15.50 -3.76 16.02
CA GLY A 68 -16.76 -4.34 15.56
C GLY A 68 -16.73 -4.95 14.15
N SER A 69 -15.58 -4.98 13.47
CA SER A 69 -15.39 -5.76 12.25
C SER A 69 -14.88 -7.17 12.56
N SER A 70 -15.39 -8.18 11.87
CA SER A 70 -14.91 -9.56 11.98
C SER A 70 -13.59 -9.79 11.23
N ALA A 71 -13.41 -9.11 10.09
CA ALA A 71 -12.24 -9.23 9.23
C ALA A 71 -11.43 -7.91 9.21
N PRO A 72 -10.09 -7.99 9.07
CA PRO A 72 -9.27 -6.81 8.81
C PRO A 72 -9.55 -6.24 7.41
N VAL A 73 -9.22 -4.97 7.24
CA VAL A 73 -9.10 -4.31 5.93
C VAL A 73 -7.63 -4.01 5.66
N LEU A 74 -7.25 -3.87 4.40
CA LEU A 74 -5.87 -3.54 4.01
C LEU A 74 -5.80 -2.07 3.63
N VAL A 75 -5.02 -1.28 4.38
CA VAL A 75 -4.63 0.07 3.94
C VAL A 75 -3.38 -0.08 3.08
N ARG A 76 -3.55 0.14 1.78
CA ARG A 76 -2.49 0.05 0.77
C ARG A 76 -1.91 1.42 0.48
N LEU A 77 -0.58 1.51 0.50
CA LEU A 77 0.18 2.69 0.09
C LEU A 77 1.27 2.32 -0.92
N PRO A 78 1.65 3.22 -1.82
CA PRO A 78 2.87 3.11 -2.60
C PRO A 78 4.09 3.04 -1.67
N CYS A 79 5.08 2.22 -2.02
CA CYS A 79 6.36 2.19 -1.31
C CYS A 79 7.10 3.53 -1.48
N PRO A 80 7.61 4.13 -0.39
CA PRO A 80 8.43 5.32 -0.45
C PRO A 80 9.61 5.14 -1.42
N ASN A 81 9.96 6.19 -2.16
CA ASN A 81 11.14 6.26 -3.04
C ASN A 81 11.18 5.22 -4.19
N GLN A 82 10.12 4.43 -4.38
CA GLN A 82 10.07 3.34 -5.36
C GLN A 82 8.98 3.56 -6.43
N ALA A 83 7.87 4.21 -6.07
CA ALA A 83 6.75 4.40 -6.98
C ALA A 83 6.90 5.66 -7.85
N VAL A 84 7.11 5.46 -9.15
CA VAL A 84 6.98 6.53 -10.16
C VAL A 84 5.48 6.78 -10.42
N PHE A 85 5.01 8.02 -10.26
CA PHE A 85 3.59 8.45 -10.38
C PHE A 85 2.66 7.73 -9.38
N PRO A 86 2.89 7.90 -8.07
CA PRO A 86 2.16 7.17 -7.05
C PRO A 86 0.66 7.51 -7.06
N GLU A 87 0.30 8.78 -7.23
CA GLU A 87 -1.09 9.25 -7.27
C GLU A 87 -1.86 8.64 -8.45
N GLU A 88 -1.29 8.74 -9.65
CA GLU A 88 -1.91 8.29 -10.88
C GLU A 88 -2.07 6.77 -10.90
N LYS A 89 -1.07 6.03 -10.40
CA LYS A 89 -1.13 4.57 -10.31
C LYS A 89 -2.18 4.11 -9.30
N THR A 90 -2.24 4.75 -8.14
CA THR A 90 -3.27 4.46 -7.12
C THR A 90 -4.67 4.72 -7.68
N ALA A 91 -4.88 5.85 -8.37
CA ALA A 91 -6.16 6.17 -8.99
C ALA A 91 -6.54 5.18 -10.10
N ALA A 92 -5.59 4.82 -10.97
CA ALA A 92 -5.80 3.88 -12.06
C ALA A 92 -6.13 2.47 -11.54
N GLU A 93 -5.46 2.01 -10.49
CA GLU A 93 -5.73 0.72 -9.86
C GLU A 93 -7.13 0.67 -9.25
N ALA A 94 -7.49 1.68 -8.46
CA ALA A 94 -8.82 1.77 -7.86
C ALA A 94 -9.92 1.77 -8.92
N ALA A 95 -9.80 2.61 -9.95
CA ALA A 95 -10.76 2.68 -11.04
C ALA A 95 -10.87 1.33 -11.79
N THR A 96 -9.75 0.67 -12.05
CA THR A 96 -9.71 -0.62 -12.74
C THR A 96 -10.39 -1.71 -11.91
N ALA A 97 -10.05 -1.82 -10.62
CA ALA A 97 -10.66 -2.81 -9.72
C ALA A 97 -12.18 -2.61 -9.62
N THR A 98 -12.64 -1.37 -9.41
CA THR A 98 -14.07 -1.05 -9.38
C THR A 98 -14.75 -1.38 -10.71
N TYR A 99 -14.13 -1.07 -11.85
CA TYR A 99 -14.68 -1.38 -13.16
C TYR A 99 -14.80 -2.90 -13.38
N ILE A 100 -13.77 -3.67 -13.05
CA ILE A 100 -13.77 -5.14 -13.17
C ILE A 100 -14.88 -5.74 -12.30
N ALA A 101 -15.02 -5.28 -11.05
CA ALA A 101 -16.06 -5.75 -10.13
C ALA A 101 -17.48 -5.50 -10.66
N GLN A 102 -17.70 -4.38 -11.35
CA GLN A 102 -19.02 -4.00 -11.87
C GLN A 102 -19.38 -4.67 -13.20
N HIS A 103 -18.38 -5.01 -14.03
CA HIS A 103 -18.61 -5.42 -15.42
C HIS A 103 -18.24 -6.86 -15.72
N THR A 104 -17.67 -7.59 -14.75
CA THR A 104 -17.22 -8.97 -14.95
C THR A 104 -17.59 -9.85 -13.75
N GLN A 105 -17.40 -11.16 -13.89
CA GLN A 105 -17.51 -12.12 -12.79
C GLN A 105 -16.14 -12.47 -12.18
N ILE A 106 -15.08 -11.75 -12.57
CA ILE A 106 -13.73 -11.98 -12.05
C ILE A 106 -13.70 -11.48 -10.60
N PRO A 107 -13.33 -12.31 -9.62
CA PRO A 107 -13.23 -11.87 -8.25
C PRO A 107 -12.07 -10.87 -8.12
N VAL A 108 -12.36 -9.73 -7.51
CA VAL A 108 -11.39 -8.70 -7.16
C VAL A 108 -11.68 -8.22 -5.75
N ALA A 109 -10.64 -7.76 -5.04
CA ALA A 109 -10.83 -7.16 -3.71
C ALA A 109 -11.72 -5.92 -3.83
N GLU A 110 -12.74 -5.83 -2.97
CA GLU A 110 -13.57 -4.64 -2.90
C GLU A 110 -12.72 -3.42 -2.50
N VAL A 111 -12.90 -2.31 -3.22
CA VAL A 111 -12.26 -1.03 -2.91
C VAL A 111 -13.23 -0.20 -2.07
N PHE A 112 -12.99 -0.11 -0.77
CA PHE A 112 -13.84 0.67 0.15
C PHE A 112 -13.59 2.17 0.00
N HIS A 113 -12.32 2.57 -0.07
CA HIS A 113 -11.91 3.96 -0.21
C HIS A 113 -10.62 4.06 -1.03
N HIS A 114 -10.43 5.18 -1.72
CA HIS A 114 -9.15 5.55 -2.32
C HIS A 114 -9.03 7.07 -2.41
N GLY A 115 -7.80 7.58 -2.51
CA GLY A 115 -7.56 9.00 -2.65
C GLY A 115 -6.13 9.40 -2.31
N VAL A 116 -5.94 10.68 -2.03
CA VAL A 116 -4.67 11.25 -1.55
C VAL A 116 -4.94 11.94 -0.23
N ASP A 117 -4.30 11.45 0.82
CA ASP A 117 -4.35 12.03 2.15
C ASP A 117 -3.16 12.96 2.37
N SER A 118 -3.38 14.09 3.04
CA SER A 118 -2.31 15.07 3.29
C SER A 118 -1.18 14.52 4.14
N ASP A 119 -1.49 13.56 5.02
CA ASP A 119 -0.53 13.01 5.96
C ASP A 119 0.17 11.80 5.35
N ILE A 120 -0.59 10.86 4.78
CA ILE A 120 -0.04 9.55 4.36
C ILE A 120 0.14 9.40 2.84
N GLY A 121 -0.28 10.38 2.05
CA GLY A 121 -0.18 10.37 0.60
C GLY A 121 -1.25 9.50 -0.07
N PRO A 122 -0.96 8.98 -1.28
CA PRO A 122 -1.91 8.18 -2.06
C PRO A 122 -2.21 6.86 -1.36
N PHE A 123 -3.49 6.49 -1.30
CA PHE A 123 -3.92 5.29 -0.60
C PHE A 123 -5.10 4.57 -1.29
N MET A 124 -5.24 3.29 -0.96
CA MET A 124 -6.49 2.53 -1.10
C MET A 124 -6.78 1.80 0.21
N ILE A 125 -8.06 1.67 0.56
CA ILE A 125 -8.53 0.75 1.60
C ILE A 125 -9.31 -0.32 0.88
N ILE A 126 -8.80 -1.55 0.93
CA ILE A 126 -9.34 -2.68 0.20
C ILE A 126 -9.72 -3.82 1.14
N GLN A 127 -10.60 -4.69 0.66
CA GLN A 127 -10.91 -5.96 1.30
C GLN A 127 -9.65 -6.82 1.45
N ASP A 128 -9.46 -7.37 2.64
CA ASP A 128 -8.56 -8.50 2.81
C ASP A 128 -9.29 -9.75 2.33
N LEU A 129 -8.77 -10.39 1.28
CA LEU A 129 -9.38 -11.60 0.71
C LEU A 129 -9.08 -12.86 1.52
N GLU A 130 -8.25 -12.74 2.57
CA GLU A 130 -7.69 -13.86 3.31
C GLU A 130 -6.88 -14.82 2.39
N SER A 131 -5.96 -15.59 2.95
CA SER A 131 -5.23 -16.65 2.23
C SER A 131 -5.31 -17.93 3.02
#